data_AF-A0A349YQN5-F1
#
_entry.id   AF-A0A349YQN5-F1
#
_cell.length_a   1.000
_cell.length_b   1.000
_cell.length_c   1.000
_cell.angle_alpha   90.00
_cell.angle_beta   90.00
_cell.angle_gamma   90.00
#
_symmetry.space_group_name_H-M   'P 1'
#
loop_
_entity.id
_entity.type
_entity.pdbx_description
1 polymer ?
#
loop_
_entity_poly.entity_id
_entity_poly.type
_entity_poly.pdbx_seq_one_letter_code
_entity_poly.pdbx_strand_id
1 'polypeptide(L)'
;MNFTMFIILILIMLFYPVFIEVTKDLYKDWKKSKTPVVIPEKPVEHLKADDISITIQMIKFIDQLIEHETLFQLYQNAALGDKFDTRHLDTAITETSQRVYNGLNKSIYNESKVIIPEYIMKYIVERVTYTMTSTINDYNKTH
;
A
#
# COMPACT_ATOMS: atom_id res chain seq x y z
N MET A 1 -9.63 -7.58 -63.70
CA MET A 1 -9.57 -7.20 -62.27
C MET A 1 -11.00 -7.07 -61.79
N ASN A 2 -11.44 -7.88 -60.84
CA ASN A 2 -12.86 -7.97 -60.47
C ASN A 2 -13.31 -6.68 -59.76
N PHE A 3 -14.51 -6.19 -60.07
CA PHE A 3 -15.10 -4.97 -59.48
C PHE A 3 -15.08 -4.99 -57.95
N THR A 4 -15.27 -6.16 -57.34
CA THR A 4 -15.14 -6.40 -55.91
C THR A 4 -13.74 -6.10 -55.36
N MET A 5 -12.68 -6.40 -56.12
CA MET A 5 -11.30 -6.13 -55.74
C MET A 5 -10.99 -4.63 -55.75
N PHE A 6 -11.64 -3.87 -56.64
CA PHE A 6 -11.52 -2.41 -56.70
C PHE A 6 -12.18 -1.72 -55.50
N ILE A 7 -13.35 -2.21 -55.06
CA ILE A 7 -14.03 -1.69 -53.87
C ILE A 7 -13.21 -1.94 -52.60
N ILE A 8 -12.61 -3.14 -52.48
CA ILE A 8 -11.73 -3.47 -51.34
C ILE A 8 -10.53 -2.53 -51.27
N LEU A 9 -9.91 -2.20 -52.41
CA LEU A 9 -8.79 -1.26 -52.47
C LEU A 9 -9.17 0.15 -52.01
N ILE A 10 -10.36 0.64 -52.41
CA ILE A 10 -10.87 1.95 -51.96
C ILE A 10 -11.14 1.95 -50.46
N LEU A 11 -11.75 0.88 -49.93
CA LEU A 11 -11.98 0.75 -48.49
C LEU A 11 -10.67 0.74 -47.71
N ILE A 12 -9.65 0.00 -48.17
CA ILE A 12 -8.33 0.01 -47.55
C ILE A 12 -7.74 1.42 -47.57
N MET A 13 -7.81 2.15 -48.69
CA MET A 13 -7.30 3.53 -48.77
C MET A 13 -8.00 4.50 -47.81
N LEU A 14 -9.30 4.35 -47.58
CA LEU A 14 -10.06 5.20 -46.66
C LEU A 14 -9.77 4.90 -45.18
N PHE A 15 -9.59 3.63 -44.82
CA PHE A 15 -9.36 3.22 -43.43
C PHE A 15 -7.88 3.26 -43.02
N TYR A 16 -6.95 3.22 -43.98
CA TYR A 16 -5.51 3.27 -43.72
C TYR A 16 -5.03 4.50 -42.89
N PRO A 17 -5.45 5.75 -43.18
CA PRO A 17 -5.02 6.89 -42.37
C PRO A 17 -5.50 6.81 -40.92
N VAL A 18 -6.75 6.37 -40.70
CA VAL A 18 -7.32 6.19 -39.36
C VAL A 18 -6.55 5.12 -38.59
N PHE A 19 -6.20 4.01 -39.25
CA PHE A 19 -5.40 2.94 -38.65
C PHE A 19 -3.99 3.41 -38.24
N ILE A 20 -3.35 4.26 -39.04
CA ILE A 20 -2.03 4.84 -38.71
C ILE A 20 -2.11 5.75 -37.48
N GLU A 21 -3.17 6.54 -37.37
CA GLU A 21 -3.32 7.49 -36.25
C GLU A 21 -3.51 6.74 -34.93
N VAL A 22 -4.41 5.74 -34.92
CA VAL A 22 -4.65 4.86 -33.75
C VAL A 22 -3.38 4.10 -33.36
N THR A 23 -2.63 3.57 -34.32
CA THR A 23 -1.39 2.84 -34.02
C THR A 23 -0.26 3.74 -33.52
N LYS A 24 -0.19 5.00 -33.97
CA LYS A 24 0.75 6.00 -33.42
C LYS A 24 0.44 6.35 -31.98
N ASP A 25 -0.84 6.52 -31.63
CA ASP A 25 -1.25 6.83 -30.27
C ASP A 25 -1.01 5.65 -29.32
N LEU A 26 -1.36 4.43 -29.75
CA LEU A 26 -1.03 3.21 -29.00
C LEU A 26 0.49 3.02 -28.82
N TYR A 27 1.28 3.32 -29.85
CA TYR A 27 2.74 3.27 -29.74
C TYR A 27 3.29 4.34 -28.80
N LYS A 28 2.70 5.55 -28.79
CA LYS A 28 3.08 6.64 -27.89
C LYS A 28 2.75 6.31 -26.44
N ASP A 29 1.61 5.68 -26.18
CA ASP A 29 1.21 5.24 -24.85
C ASP A 29 2.03 4.05 -24.36
N TRP A 30 2.34 3.09 -25.25
CA TRP A 30 3.28 2.00 -24.95
C TRP A 30 4.70 2.50 -24.70
N LYS A 31 5.15 3.54 -25.42
CA LYS A 31 6.45 4.17 -25.20
C LYS A 31 6.47 4.96 -23.89
N LYS A 32 5.35 5.60 -23.49
CA LYS A 32 5.19 6.22 -22.16
C LYS A 32 5.22 5.19 -21.03
N SER A 33 4.64 4.01 -21.21
CA SER A 33 4.73 2.93 -20.21
C SER A 33 6.13 2.29 -20.13
N LYS A 34 7.02 2.64 -21.07
CA LYS A 34 8.43 2.24 -21.13
C LYS A 34 9.37 3.44 -20.93
N THR A 35 8.93 4.48 -20.22
CA THR A 35 9.91 5.40 -19.63
C THR A 35 10.90 4.56 -18.83
N PRO A 36 12.22 4.62 -19.12
CA PRO A 36 13.19 3.95 -18.28
C PRO A 36 12.94 4.43 -16.86
N VAL A 37 12.83 3.49 -15.93
CA VAL A 37 12.87 3.83 -14.51
C VAL A 37 14.11 4.69 -14.34
N VAL A 38 13.91 5.99 -14.11
CA VAL A 38 15.00 6.87 -13.70
C VAL A 38 15.33 6.36 -12.30
N ILE A 39 16.23 5.39 -12.24
CA ILE A 39 16.87 5.01 -10.99
C ILE A 39 17.53 6.32 -10.55
N PRO A 40 17.10 6.94 -9.44
CA PRO A 40 17.71 8.17 -9.00
C PRO A 40 19.22 7.93 -8.91
N GLU A 41 20.00 8.68 -9.68
CA GLU A 41 21.47 8.60 -9.75
C GLU A 41 22.15 9.06 -8.46
N LYS A 42 21.36 9.39 -7.44
CA LYS A 42 21.87 9.61 -6.10
C LYS A 42 21.85 8.26 -5.40
N PRO A 43 23.00 7.70 -4.98
CA PRO A 43 22.98 6.66 -3.98
C PRO A 43 22.09 7.18 -2.84
N VAL A 44 21.08 6.39 -2.48
CA VAL A 44 20.33 6.60 -1.23
C VAL A 44 21.40 6.90 -0.19
N GLU A 45 21.36 8.12 0.33
CA GLU A 45 22.28 8.62 1.34
C GLU A 45 22.51 7.48 2.31
N HIS A 46 23.75 6.97 2.39
CA HIS A 46 24.03 5.78 3.19
C HIS A 46 23.46 6.03 4.58
N LEU A 47 22.39 5.30 4.93
CA LEU A 47 21.76 5.41 6.24
C LEU A 47 22.88 5.28 7.26
N LYS A 48 23.14 6.34 8.02
CA LYS A 48 24.19 6.29 9.02
C LYS A 48 23.80 5.24 10.05
N ALA A 49 24.77 4.60 10.68
CA ALA A 49 24.49 3.61 11.72
C ALA A 49 23.54 4.17 12.81
N ASP A 50 23.64 5.47 13.08
CA ASP A 50 22.75 6.20 13.98
C ASP A 50 21.31 6.29 13.46
N ASP A 51 21.11 6.57 12.16
CA ASP A 51 19.80 6.60 11.52
C ASP A 51 19.14 5.21 11.51
N ILE A 52 19.93 4.15 11.34
CA ILE A 52 19.48 2.75 11.41
C ILE A 52 19.03 2.41 12.84
N SER A 53 19.79 2.82 13.85
CA SER A 53 19.45 2.61 15.26
C SER A 53 18.15 3.32 15.66
N ILE A 54 17.98 4.59 15.25
CA ILE A 54 16.76 5.37 15.48
C ILE A 54 15.56 4.69 14.80
N THR A 55 15.73 4.23 13.55
CA THR A 55 14.67 3.53 12.81
C THR A 55 14.24 2.24 13.51
N ILE A 56 15.19 1.43 14.01
CA ILE A 56 14.88 0.19 14.75
C ILE A 56 14.14 0.50 16.05
N GLN A 57 14.56 1.53 16.80
CA GLN A 57 13.88 1.93 18.04
C GLN A 57 12.46 2.42 17.76
N MET A 58 12.26 3.15 16.67
CA MET A 58 10.94 3.63 16.28
C MET A 58 10.03 2.49 15.84
N ILE A 59 10.54 1.52 15.08
CA ILE A 59 9.81 0.30 14.72
C ILE A 59 9.38 -0.46 15.97
N LYS A 60 10.29 -0.66 16.95
CA LYS A 60 9.95 -1.31 18.22
C LYS A 60 8.87 -0.57 19.00
N PHE A 61 8.94 0.76 19.02
CA PHE A 61 7.92 1.59 19.67
C PHE A 61 6.55 1.46 18.97
N ILE A 62 6.54 1.45 17.63
CA ILE A 62 5.32 1.21 16.85
C ILE A 62 4.75 -0.18 17.15
N ASP A 63 5.59 -1.23 17.16
CA ASP A 63 5.18 -2.59 17.51
C ASP A 63 4.50 -2.65 18.89
N GLN A 64 5.09 -2.00 19.90
CA GLN A 64 4.52 -1.94 21.26
C GLN A 64 3.17 -1.22 21.30
N LEU A 65 3.02 -0.13 20.55
CA LEU A 65 1.74 0.57 20.43
C LEU A 65 0.68 -0.30 19.75
N ILE A 66 1.05 -1.05 18.72
CA ILE A 66 0.16 -1.96 18.01
C ILE A 66 -0.32 -3.08 18.94
N GLU A 67 0.58 -3.69 19.71
CA GLU A 67 0.22 -4.73 20.69
C GLU A 67 -0.76 -4.20 21.74
N HIS A 68 -0.46 -3.03 22.31
CA HIS A 68 -1.32 -2.39 23.31
C HIS A 68 -2.72 -2.10 22.76
N GLU A 69 -2.82 -1.45 21.58
CA GLU A 69 -4.11 -1.11 20.98
C GLU A 69 -4.91 -2.34 20.54
N THR A 70 -4.22 -3.39 20.05
CA THR A 70 -4.84 -4.67 19.68
C THR A 70 -5.47 -5.34 20.89
N LEU A 71 -4.73 -5.43 22.00
CA LEU A 71 -5.24 -6.00 23.24
C LEU A 71 -6.39 -5.16 23.79
N PHE A 72 -6.28 -3.84 23.75
CA PHE A 72 -7.35 -2.95 24.17
C PHE A 72 -8.65 -3.18 23.37
N GLN A 73 -8.57 -3.27 22.04
CA GLN A 73 -9.73 -3.61 21.21
C GLN A 73 -10.29 -5.00 21.53
N LEU A 74 -9.41 -5.98 21.73
CA LEU A 74 -9.85 -7.32 22.11
C LEU A 74 -10.61 -7.27 23.43
N TYR A 75 -10.08 -6.61 24.47
CA TYR A 75 -10.73 -6.48 25.77
C TYR A 75 -12.08 -5.76 25.70
N GLN A 76 -12.20 -4.71 24.89
CA GLN A 76 -13.48 -3.99 24.73
C GLN A 76 -14.57 -4.87 24.14
N ASN A 77 -14.22 -5.74 23.19
CA ASN A 77 -15.17 -6.63 22.53
C ASN A 77 -15.36 -7.96 23.28
N ALA A 78 -14.35 -8.41 24.02
CA ALA A 78 -14.32 -9.63 24.83
C ALA A 78 -14.93 -9.45 26.24
N ALA A 79 -15.31 -8.23 26.63
CA ALA A 79 -15.77 -7.90 27.99
C ALA A 79 -16.98 -8.72 28.50
N LEU A 80 -17.59 -9.55 27.65
CA LEU A 80 -18.70 -10.44 27.99
C LEU A 80 -18.33 -11.94 28.04
N GLY A 81 -17.06 -12.30 27.88
CA GLY A 81 -16.61 -13.71 27.84
C GLY A 81 -16.95 -14.45 26.55
N ASP A 82 -17.55 -13.74 25.59
CA ASP A 82 -17.92 -14.26 24.28
C ASP A 82 -16.76 -14.15 23.29
N LYS A 83 -16.87 -14.94 22.21
CA LYS A 83 -15.98 -14.88 21.04
C LYS A 83 -16.04 -13.49 20.40
N PHE A 84 -14.89 -13.04 19.90
CA PHE A 84 -14.79 -11.84 19.09
C PHE A 84 -15.52 -12.03 17.75
N ASP A 85 -16.39 -11.07 17.38
CA ASP A 85 -17.10 -11.06 16.11
C ASP A 85 -16.18 -10.64 14.96
N THR A 86 -15.74 -11.62 14.17
CA THR A 86 -14.82 -11.42 13.05
C THR A 86 -15.42 -10.64 11.88
N ARG A 87 -16.74 -10.41 11.85
CA ARG A 87 -17.38 -9.58 10.81
C ARG A 87 -16.95 -8.12 10.88
N HIS A 88 -16.46 -7.67 12.03
CA HIS A 88 -15.99 -6.30 12.26
C HIS A 88 -14.46 -6.19 12.28
N LEU A 89 -13.75 -7.26 11.87
CA LEU A 89 -12.29 -7.33 11.91
C LEU A 89 -11.64 -6.21 11.09
N ASP A 90 -12.08 -5.99 9.85
CA ASP A 90 -11.50 -4.97 8.96
C ASP A 90 -11.68 -3.55 9.51
N THR A 91 -12.84 -3.27 10.11
CA THR A 91 -13.12 -1.98 10.78
C THR A 91 -12.19 -1.78 11.98
N ALA A 92 -12.07 -2.81 12.83
CA ALA A 92 -11.20 -2.75 13.98
C ALA A 92 -9.71 -2.63 13.60
N ILE A 93 -9.27 -3.25 12.49
CA ILE A 93 -7.91 -3.08 11.94
C ILE A 93 -7.71 -1.62 11.53
N THR A 94 -8.67 -1.05 10.81
CA THR A 94 -8.59 0.33 10.30
C THR A 94 -8.53 1.34 11.45
N GLU A 95 -9.43 1.24 12.43
CA GLU A 95 -9.46 2.12 13.60
C GLU A 95 -8.18 2.00 14.43
N THR A 96 -7.71 0.77 14.66
CA THR A 96 -6.48 0.51 15.42
C THR A 96 -5.28 1.10 14.70
N SER A 97 -5.18 0.92 13.38
CA SER A 97 -4.11 1.51 12.56
C SER A 97 -4.12 3.03 12.62
N GLN A 98 -5.30 3.65 12.56
CA GLN A 98 -5.45 5.11 12.69
C GLN A 98 -5.08 5.61 14.09
N ARG A 99 -5.46 4.90 15.15
CA ARG A 99 -5.09 5.26 16.54
C ARG A 99 -3.58 5.16 16.75
N VAL A 100 -2.95 4.08 16.29
CA VAL A 100 -1.48 3.93 16.34
C VAL A 100 -0.82 5.06 15.56
N TYR A 101 -1.24 5.31 14.33
CA TYR A 101 -0.67 6.37 13.50
C TYR A 101 -0.83 7.77 14.13
N ASN A 102 -2.00 8.08 14.67
CA ASN A 102 -2.26 9.35 15.35
C ASN A 102 -1.51 9.48 16.69
N GLY A 103 -1.26 8.35 17.37
CA GLY A 103 -0.47 8.28 18.60
C GLY A 103 1.02 8.49 18.39
N LEU A 104 1.52 8.31 17.16
CA LEU A 104 2.87 8.69 16.79
C LEU A 104 2.95 10.22 16.73
N ASN A 105 3.53 10.81 17.78
CA ASN A 105 3.65 12.26 17.96
C ASN A 105 4.21 12.96 16.70
N LYS A 106 3.57 14.05 16.26
CA LYS A 106 4.00 14.89 15.12
C LYS A 106 5.46 15.35 15.23
N SER A 107 6.00 15.46 16.44
CA SER A 107 7.41 15.82 16.65
C SER A 107 8.40 14.78 16.12
N ILE A 108 8.05 13.49 16.12
CA ILE A 108 8.92 12.41 15.62
C ILE A 108 9.12 12.56 14.11
N TYR A 109 8.06 12.86 13.38
CA TYR A 109 8.10 13.10 11.93
C TYR A 109 8.77 14.43 11.56
N ASN A 110 8.81 15.40 12.47
CA ASN A 110 9.39 16.72 12.22
C ASN A 110 10.92 16.75 12.33
N GLU A 111 11.51 15.87 13.14
CA GLU A 111 12.97 15.83 13.35
C GLU A 111 13.68 14.85 12.39
N SER A 112 13.01 13.80 11.92
CA SER A 112 13.60 12.83 10.99
C SER A 112 13.13 13.06 9.55
N LYS A 113 13.97 13.69 8.72
CA LYS A 113 13.84 13.73 7.24
C LYS A 113 13.84 12.34 6.56
N VAL A 114 13.94 11.26 7.34
CA VAL A 114 14.36 9.94 6.90
C VAL A 114 13.17 9.01 6.61
N ILE A 115 11.95 9.32 7.09
CA ILE A 115 10.84 8.37 6.97
C ILE A 115 9.60 9.05 6.41
N ILE A 116 9.32 8.70 5.15
CA ILE A 116 8.13 9.11 4.41
C ILE A 116 6.88 8.55 5.14
N PRO A 117 5.94 9.40 5.60
CA PRO A 117 4.78 8.99 6.41
C PRO A 117 3.96 7.84 5.81
N GLU A 118 3.90 7.75 4.48
CA GLU A 118 3.22 6.70 3.73
C GLU A 118 3.79 5.29 4.02
N TYR A 119 5.11 5.16 4.20
CA TYR A 119 5.74 3.88 4.50
C TYR A 119 5.48 3.44 5.95
N ILE A 120 5.40 4.38 6.89
CA ILE A 120 5.04 4.08 8.28
C ILE A 120 3.58 3.67 8.35
N MET A 121 2.68 4.37 7.67
CA MET A 121 1.27 3.98 7.62
C MET A 121 1.11 2.57 7.02
N LYS A 122 1.79 2.29 5.91
CA LYS A 122 1.77 0.95 5.31
C LYS A 122 2.26 -0.12 6.29
N TYR A 123 3.39 0.12 6.95
CA TYR A 123 3.94 -0.79 7.97
C TYR A 123 2.96 -1.02 9.12
N ILE A 124 2.34 0.04 9.65
CA ILE A 124 1.34 -0.05 10.72
C ILE A 124 0.16 -0.92 10.28
N VAL A 125 -0.42 -0.67 9.10
CA VAL A 125 -1.57 -1.43 8.62
C VAL A 125 -1.25 -2.92 8.47
N GLU A 126 -0.11 -3.24 7.85
CA GLU A 126 0.33 -4.65 7.69
C GLU A 126 0.55 -5.32 9.05
N ARG A 127 1.18 -4.61 9.98
CA ARG A 127 1.53 -5.14 11.30
C ARG A 127 0.32 -5.29 12.21
N VAL A 128 -0.60 -4.31 12.22
CA VAL A 128 -1.89 -4.39 12.91
C VAL A 128 -2.71 -5.56 12.37
N THR A 129 -2.80 -5.70 11.03
CA THR A 129 -3.53 -6.82 10.41
C THR A 129 -3.01 -8.16 10.92
N TYR A 130 -1.69 -8.35 10.91
CA TYR A 130 -1.06 -9.58 11.39
C TYR A 130 -1.34 -9.83 12.88
N THR A 131 -1.03 -8.86 13.73
CA THR A 131 -1.15 -9.00 15.19
C THR A 131 -2.60 -9.20 15.60
N MET A 132 -3.53 -8.37 15.11
CA MET A 132 -4.94 -8.42 15.47
C MET A 132 -5.58 -9.74 15.01
N THR A 133 -5.29 -10.18 13.79
CA THR A 133 -5.80 -11.47 13.27
C THR A 133 -5.27 -12.64 14.11
N SER A 134 -3.98 -12.65 14.45
CA SER A 134 -3.39 -13.71 15.28
C SER A 134 -4.02 -13.73 16.67
N THR A 135 -4.07 -12.59 17.34
CA THR A 135 -4.57 -12.50 18.72
C THR A 135 -6.05 -12.84 18.81
N ILE A 136 -6.88 -12.37 17.87
CA ILE A 136 -8.31 -12.71 17.82
C ILE A 136 -8.51 -14.20 17.56
N ASN A 137 -7.76 -14.79 16.64
CA ASN A 137 -7.86 -16.21 16.36
C ASN A 137 -7.48 -17.06 17.57
N ASP A 138 -6.43 -16.68 18.30
CA ASP A 138 -6.02 -17.39 19.51
C ASP A 138 -7.03 -17.22 20.65
N TYR A 139 -7.60 -16.04 20.81
CA TYR A 139 -8.70 -15.78 21.75
C TYR A 139 -9.96 -16.61 21.42
N ASN A 140 -10.38 -16.64 20.15
CA ASN A 140 -11.57 -17.38 19.69
C ASN A 140 -11.41 -18.91 19.68
N LYS A 141 -10.17 -19.43 19.76
CA LYS A 141 -9.90 -20.86 19.96
C LYS A 141 -9.97 -21.27 21.42
N THR A 142 -9.69 -20.34 22.34
CA THR A 142 -9.61 -20.60 23.77
C THR A 142 -10.95 -20.39 24.49
N HIS A 143 -11.91 -19.73 23.83
CA HIS A 143 -13.30 -19.51 24.25
C HIS A 143 -14.24 -20.11 23.19
#